data_AF-A0A318R1S7-F1
#
_entry.id   AF-A0A318R1S7-F1
#
_cell.length_a   1.000
_cell.length_b   1.000
_cell.length_c   1.000
_cell.angle_alpha   90.00
_cell.angle_beta   90.00
_cell.angle_gamma   90.00
#
_symmetry.space_group_name_H-M   'P 1'
#
loop_
_entity.id
_entity.type
_entity.pdbx_description
1 polymer ?
#
loop_
_entity_poly.entity_id
_entity_poly.type
_entity_poly.pdbx_seq_one_letter_code
_entity_poly.pdbx_strand_id
1 'polypeptide(L)' 'MLAINSIVANALLFSSLLLVIGVPVFYMTQSNPEDNRNPNIKKIEILAGVWFHLVLLQALVGEYITHQMSV' A
#
# COMPACT_ATOMS: atom_id res chain seq x y z
N MET A 1 4.10 13.28 -16.88
CA MET A 1 3.99 13.29 -15.40
C MET A 1 2.57 13.13 -14.88
N LEU A 2 1.55 13.80 -15.44
CA LEU A 2 0.16 13.59 -15.04
C LEU A 2 -0.30 12.12 -15.12
N ALA A 3 0.04 11.41 -16.20
CA ALA A 3 -0.30 9.99 -16.35
C ALA A 3 0.34 9.11 -15.26
N ILE A 4 1.60 9.37 -14.91
CA ILE A 4 2.32 8.64 -13.86
C ILE A 4 1.65 8.90 -12.50
N ASN A 5 1.32 10.14 -12.18
CA ASN A 5 0.59 10.48 -10.96
C ASN A 5 -0.76 9.78 -10.86
N SER A 6 -1.52 9.75 -11.96
CA SER A 6 -2.80 9.03 -11.99
C SER A 6 -2.62 7.53 -11.74
N ILE A 7 -1.61 6.90 -12.35
CA ILE A 7 -1.33 5.48 -12.14
C ILE A 7 -0.93 5.20 -10.69
N VAL A 8 -0.01 5.98 -10.11
CA VAL A 8 0.46 5.78 -8.73
C VAL A 8 -0.67 6.02 -7.74
N ALA A 9 -1.48 7.06 -7.93
CA ALA A 9 -2.64 7.33 -7.09
C ALA A 9 -3.66 6.19 -7.12
N ASN A 10 -4.00 5.67 -8.30
CA ASN A 10 -4.94 4.55 -8.42
C ASN A 10 -4.37 3.26 -7.84
N ALA A 11 -3.08 2.97 -8.04
CA ALA A 11 -2.41 1.81 -7.45
C ALA A 11 -2.41 1.88 -5.91
N LEU A 12 -2.16 3.07 -5.36
CA LEU A 12 -2.22 3.31 -3.91
C LEU A 12 -3.64 3.12 -3.37
N LEU A 13 -4.66 3.66 -4.05
CA LEU A 13 -6.06 3.47 -3.66
C LEU A 13 -6.46 1.99 -3.68
N PHE A 14 -6.09 1.26 -4.74
CA PHE A 14 -6.38 -0.17 -4.84
C PHE A 14 -5.64 -0.98 -3.75
N SER A 15 -4.37 -0.69 -3.52
CA SER A 15 -3.59 -1.32 -2.45
C SER A 15 -4.19 -1.03 -1.06
N SER A 16 -4.72 0.18 -0.85
CA SER A 16 -5.41 0.56 0.39
C SER A 16 -6.67 -0.28 0.60
N LEU A 17 -7.47 -0.50 -0.44
CA LEU A 17 -8.65 -1.37 -0.40
C LEU A 17 -8.27 -2.81 -0.01
N LEU A 18 -7.20 -3.34 -0.62
CA LEU A 18 -6.69 -4.68 -0.30
C LEU A 18 -6.25 -4.79 1.15
N LEU A 19 -5.64 -3.76 1.73
CA LEU A 19 -5.27 -3.76 3.14
C LEU A 19 -6.48 -3.66 4.07
N VAL A 20 -7.42 -2.75 3.80
CA VAL A 20 -8.62 -2.54 4.63
C VAL A 20 -9.43 -3.83 4.78
N ILE A 21 -9.55 -4.62 3.70
CA ILE A 21 -10.30 -5.88 3.73
C ILE A 21 -9.38 -7.05 4.11
N GLY A 22 -8.20 -7.12 3.48
CA GLY A 22 -7.29 -8.26 3.61
C GLY A 22 -6.71 -8.42 5.00
N VAL A 23 -6.34 -7.32 5.69
CA VAL A 23 -5.75 -7.40 7.03
C VAL A 23 -6.70 -8.01 8.05
N PRO A 24 -7.96 -7.54 8.21
CA PRO A 24 -8.92 -8.20 9.09
C PRO A 24 -9.16 -9.66 8.72
N VAL A 25 -9.35 -9.97 7.43
CA VAL A 25 -9.57 -11.35 6.97
C VAL A 25 -8.38 -12.24 7.33
N PHE A 26 -7.15 -11.78 7.12
CA PHE A 26 -5.95 -12.54 7.45
C PHE A 26 -5.70 -12.69 8.93
N TYR A 27 -6.22 -11.81 9.80
CA TYR A 27 -6.21 -12.00 11.25
C TYR A 27 -7.32 -12.95 11.73
N MET A 28 -8.53 -12.83 11.18
CA MET A 28 -9.67 -13.66 11.58
C MET A 28 -9.57 -15.12 11.10
N THR A 29 -8.87 -15.35 9.99
CA THR A 29 -8.68 -16.71 9.41
C THR A 29 -7.40 -17.40 9.90
N GLN A 30 -6.73 -16.86 10.92
CA GLN A 30 -5.54 -17.49 11.49
C GLN A 30 -5.92 -18.70 12.32
N SER A 31 -5.27 -19.84 12.04
CA SER A 31 -5.46 -21.07 12.82
C SER A 31 -4.87 -20.95 14.23
N ASN A 32 -3.74 -20.24 14.37
CA ASN A 32 -3.08 -19.97 15.63
C ASN A 32 -2.56 -18.51 15.67
N PRO A 33 -3.11 -17.64 16.53
CA PRO A 33 -2.67 -16.25 16.67
C PRO A 33 -1.28 -16.08 17.30
N GLU A 34 -0.79 -17.06 18.06
CA GLU A 34 0.51 -16.98 18.74
C GLU A 34 1.67 -17.50 17.89
N ASP A 35 1.38 -18.02 16.69
CA ASP A 35 2.40 -18.51 15.78
C ASP A 35 3.02 -17.36 14.96
N ASN A 36 4.20 -16.92 15.38
CA ASN A 36 4.99 -15.90 14.68
C ASN A 36 5.47 -16.34 13.28
N ARG A 37 5.32 -17.62 12.91
CA ARG A 37 5.61 -18.14 11.56
C ARG A 37 4.36 -18.27 10.70
N ASN A 38 3.22 -17.75 11.15
CA ASN A 38 1.96 -17.83 10.45
C ASN A 38 2.07 -17.18 9.04
N PRO A 39 1.81 -17.94 7.96
CA PRO A 39 1.92 -17.42 6.59
C PRO A 39 0.96 -16.26 6.30
N ASN A 40 -0.13 -16.10 7.06
CA ASN A 40 -1.05 -14.99 6.90
C ASN A 40 -0.45 -13.66 7.43
N ILE A 41 0.34 -13.69 8.49
CA ILE A 41 1.07 -12.50 8.97
C ILE A 41 2.07 -12.04 7.91
N LYS A 42 2.83 -12.99 7.33
CA LYS A 42 3.78 -12.66 6.25
C LYS A 42 3.10 -12.04 5.02
N LYS A 43 1.88 -12.48 4.68
CA LYS A 43 1.08 -11.86 3.61
C LYS A 43 0.68 -10.42 3.96
N ILE A 44 0.26 -10.18 5.21
CA ILE A 44 -0.05 -8.83 5.72
C ILE A 44 1.19 -7.94 5.61
N GLU A 45 2.36 -8.41 6.04
CA GLU A 45 3.62 -7.65 5.97
C GLU A 45 3.98 -7.26 4.53
N ILE A 46 3.85 -8.20 3.58
CA ILE A 46 4.12 -7.92 2.16
C ILE A 46 3.15 -6.88 1.62
N LEU A 47 1.85 -7.02 1.89
CA LEU A 47 0.84 -6.06 1.44
C LEU A 47 1.07 -4.67 2.04
N ALA A 48 1.40 -4.60 3.33
CA ALA A 48 1.72 -3.36 4.02
C ALA A 48 2.99 -2.71 3.46
N GLY A 49 4.01 -3.52 3.17
CA GLY A 49 5.24 -3.07 2.55
C GLY A 49 5.02 -2.47 1.16
N VAL A 50 4.22 -3.13 0.30
CA VAL A 50 3.87 -2.61 -1.03
C VAL A 50 3.12 -1.29 -0.90
N TRP A 51 2.10 -1.23 -0.04
CA TRP A 51 1.33 -0.02 0.20
C TRP A 51 2.21 1.14 0.69
N PHE A 52 3.09 0.87 1.64
CA PHE A 52 4.00 1.88 2.18
C PHE A 52 4.93 2.47 1.10
N HIS A 53 5.49 1.64 0.23
CA HIS A 53 6.31 2.14 -0.88
C HIS A 53 5.49 2.96 -1.88
N LEU A 54 4.23 2.59 -2.13
CA LEU A 54 3.33 3.38 -2.98
C LEU A 54 3.01 4.76 -2.37
N VAL A 55 2.87 4.86 -1.04
CA VAL A 55 2.70 6.15 -0.35
C VAL A 55 3.93 7.05 -0.57
N LEU A 56 5.14 6.52 -0.38
CA LEU A 56 6.37 7.27 -0.59
C LEU A 56 6.52 7.71 -2.05
N LEU A 57 6.22 6.82 -2.99
CA LEU A 57 6.26 7.13 -4.42
C LEU A 57 5.25 8.23 -4.78
N GLN A 58 4.03 8.16 -4.23
CA GLN A 58 3.01 9.18 -4.46
C GLN A 58 3.42 10.55 -3.91
N ALA A 59 4.05 10.59 -2.75
CA ALA A 59 4.57 11.83 -2.17
C ALA A 59 5.63 12.47 -3.08
N LEU A 60 6.61 11.69 -3.54
CA LEU A 60 7.68 12.16 -4.43
C LEU A 60 7.13 12.66 -5.78
N VAL A 61 6.22 11.90 -6.39
CA VAL A 61 5.59 12.30 -7.67
C VAL A 61 4.73 13.56 -7.49
N GLY A 62 4.02 13.66 -6.37
CA GLY A 62 3.21 14.83 -6.02
C GLY A 62 4.07 16.08 -5.88
N GLU A 63 5.13 16.02 -5.06
CA GLU A 63 6.06 17.13 -4.85
C GLU A 63 6.70 17.60 -6.17
N TYR A 64 7.16 16.65 -6.99
CA TYR A 64 7.73 16.96 -8.29
C TYR A 64 6.74 17.71 -9.18
N ILE A 65 5.48 17.26 -9.27
CA ILE A 65 4.46 17.93 -10.10
C ILE A 65 4.15 19.32 -9.57
N THR A 66 3.99 19.48 -8.25
CA THR A 66 3.74 20.79 -7.64
C THR A 66 4.87 21.77 -7.96
N HIS A 67 6.12 21.34 -7.85
CA HIS A 67 7.26 22.19 -8.18
C HIS A 67 7.32 22.58 -9.67
N GLN A 68 6.91 21.67 -10.58
CA GLN A 68 6.85 22.00 -12.01
C GLN A 68 5.73 22.99 -12.35
N MET A 69 4.67 23.07 -11.55
CA MET A 69 3.58 24.02 -11.76
C MET A 69 3.85 25.41 -11.18
N SER A 70 4.81 25.54 -10.26
CA SER A 70 5.20 26.81 -9.63
C SER A 70 6.31 27.56 -10.35
N VAL A 71 6.94 26.94 -11.37
CA VAL A 71 7.97 27.53 -12.24
C VAL A 71 7.34 27.90 -13.57
#